data_AF-A0A1Q9UTN9-F1
#
_entry.id   AF-A0A1Q9UTN9-F1
#
_cell.length_a   1.000
_cell.length_b   1.000
_cell.length_c   1.000
_cell.angle_alpha   90.00
_cell.angle_beta   90.00
_cell.angle_gamma   90.00
#
_symmetry.space_group_name_H-M   'P 1'
#
loop_
_entity.id
_entity.type
_entity.pdbx_description
1 polymer ?
#
loop_
_entity_poly.entity_id
_entity_poly.type
_entity_poly.pdbx_seq_one_letter_code
_entity_poly.pdbx_strand_id
1 'polypeptide(L)'
;MTVVFGGAEFPAYVIDDETLREELLDEEETREWFGETPEDPHAVALLRMLGELDAALAAGQARLAEQDAGSSPWALAAVRLAHVHHWRGEYAPAHALLDAAEEILAGDDPRAALVHQHRAKVLLDEGRPEEAHAAASRALALREAAGDAGLIASTRQTLRRIERDLAR
;
A
#
# COMPACT_ATOMS: atom_id res chain seq x y z
N MET A 1 15.75 -8.87 9.62
CA MET A 1 15.16 -8.05 10.70
C MET A 1 13.86 -7.53 10.16
N THR A 2 12.75 -7.88 10.79
CA THR A 2 11.41 -7.44 10.38
C THR A 2 11.28 -5.96 10.68
N VAL A 3 10.84 -5.16 9.70
CA VAL A 3 10.59 -3.73 9.90
C VAL A 3 9.21 -3.59 10.51
N VAL A 4 9.14 -2.90 11.65
CA VAL A 4 7.89 -2.52 12.29
C VAL A 4 7.53 -1.12 11.84
N PHE A 5 6.30 -0.95 11.38
CA PHE A 5 5.70 0.33 11.03
C PHE A 5 4.70 0.74 12.12
N GLY A 6 4.52 2.03 12.35
CA GLY A 6 3.63 2.52 13.42
C GLY A 6 4.24 2.37 14.82
N GLY A 7 3.39 2.16 15.82
CA GLY A 7 3.77 1.98 17.24
C GLY A 7 4.02 3.29 17.99
N ALA A 8 3.64 4.44 17.41
CA ALA A 8 3.71 5.74 18.08
C ALA A 8 2.45 6.57 17.79
N GLU A 9 2.18 6.88 16.52
CA GLU A 9 1.03 7.69 16.11
C GLU A 9 -0.21 6.86 15.77
N PHE A 10 0.02 5.63 15.30
CA PHE A 10 -1.00 4.65 14.94
C PHE A 10 -0.51 3.24 15.31
N PRO A 11 -1.42 2.26 15.43
CA PRO A 11 -1.12 0.88 15.82
C PRO A 11 0.00 0.25 14.98
N ALA A 12 0.82 -0.57 15.64
CA ALA A 12 1.99 -1.16 15.01
C ALA A 12 1.62 -2.34 14.10
N TYR A 13 2.33 -2.46 12.97
CA TYR A 13 2.20 -3.59 12.06
C TYR A 13 3.54 -3.99 11.44
N VAL A 14 3.59 -5.21 10.92
CA VAL A 14 4.68 -5.75 10.11
C VAL A 14 4.17 -6.09 8.73
N ILE A 15 5.06 -6.42 7.80
CA ILE A 15 4.70 -6.94 6.48
C ILE A 15 5.13 -8.40 6.45
N ASP A 16 4.21 -9.32 6.15
CA ASP A 16 4.50 -10.73 6.02
C ASP A 16 5.41 -11.02 4.81
N ASP A 17 6.39 -11.90 4.99
CA ASP A 17 7.42 -12.18 3.99
C ASP A 17 6.88 -12.99 2.80
N GLU A 18 5.76 -13.70 2.95
CA GLU A 18 5.19 -14.57 1.91
C GLU A 18 4.02 -13.93 1.16
N THR A 19 3.13 -13.27 1.86
CA THR A 19 1.93 -12.63 1.30
C THR A 19 2.14 -11.15 0.99
N LEU A 20 3.19 -10.53 1.56
CA LEU A 20 3.43 -9.08 1.51
C LEU A 20 2.26 -8.24 2.06
N ARG A 21 1.34 -8.87 2.79
CA ARG A 21 0.24 -8.21 3.49
C ARG A 21 0.75 -7.67 4.81
N GLU A 22 0.24 -6.50 5.18
CA GLU A 22 0.45 -5.95 6.51
C GLU A 22 -0.31 -6.77 7.57
N GLU A 23 0.35 -7.05 8.69
CA GLU A 23 -0.22 -7.77 9.82
C GLU A 23 -0.08 -6.90 11.07
N LEU A 24 -1.20 -6.60 11.72
CA LEU A 24 -1.21 -5.84 12.98
C LEU A 24 -0.51 -6.66 14.07
N LEU A 25 0.28 -5.99 14.90
CA LEU A 25 0.88 -6.62 16.07
C LEU A 25 -0.14 -6.81 17.19
N ASP A 26 -1.15 -5.93 17.26
CA ASP A 26 -2.25 -5.99 18.22
C ASP A 26 -3.54 -5.45 17.58
N GLU A 27 -4.51 -6.34 17.33
CA GLU A 27 -5.80 -5.94 16.77
C GLU A 27 -6.73 -5.29 17.80
N GLU A 28 -6.59 -5.60 19.09
CA GLU A 28 -7.41 -5.01 20.15
C GLU A 28 -7.03 -3.55 20.33
N GLU A 29 -5.71 -3.26 20.46
CA GLU A 29 -5.16 -1.90 20.44
C GLU A 29 -5.66 -1.12 19.20
N THR A 30 -5.69 -1.78 18.04
CA THR A 30 -6.14 -1.14 16.80
C THR A 30 -7.62 -0.77 16.83
N ARG A 31 -8.48 -1.63 17.39
CA ARG A 31 -9.91 -1.35 17.54
C ARG A 31 -10.15 -0.23 18.55
N GLU A 32 -9.41 -0.20 19.65
CA GLU A 32 -9.46 0.87 20.64
C GLU A 32 -9.05 2.22 20.02
N TRP A 33 -7.88 2.25 19.37
CA TRP A 33 -7.37 3.45 18.70
C TRP A 33 -8.35 4.00 17.65
N PHE A 34 -8.96 3.11 16.86
CA PHE A 34 -9.97 3.50 15.87
C PHE A 34 -11.22 4.10 16.52
N GLY A 35 -11.64 3.59 17.69
CA GLY A 35 -12.75 4.17 18.45
C GLY A 35 -12.51 5.61 18.89
N GLU A 36 -11.26 5.99 19.14
CA GLU A 36 -10.86 7.35 19.52
C GLU A 36 -10.61 8.27 18.32
N THR A 37 -10.21 7.70 17.18
CA THR A 37 -9.74 8.46 16.00
C THR A 37 -10.34 7.98 14.66
N PRO A 38 -11.68 7.85 14.55
CA PRO A 38 -12.31 7.21 13.39
C PRO A 38 -12.09 7.96 12.06
N GLU A 39 -11.76 9.25 12.12
CA GLU A 39 -11.51 10.10 10.96
C GLU A 39 -10.04 10.12 10.50
N ASP A 40 -9.13 9.49 11.24
CA ASP A 40 -7.70 9.54 10.95
C ASP A 40 -7.39 8.94 9.56
N PRO A 41 -6.47 9.54 8.77
CA PRO A 41 -6.10 9.02 7.46
C PRO A 41 -5.62 7.55 7.43
N HIS A 42 -5.13 7.01 8.55
CA HIS A 42 -4.70 5.62 8.66
C HIS A 42 -5.88 4.64 8.79
N ALA A 43 -7.09 5.11 9.06
CA ALA A 43 -8.31 4.30 9.20
C ALA A 43 -8.50 3.31 8.04
N VAL A 44 -8.32 3.76 6.79
CA VAL A 44 -8.46 2.90 5.60
C VAL A 44 -7.51 1.71 5.65
N ALA A 45 -6.26 1.94 6.08
CA ALA A 45 -5.26 0.89 6.16
C ALA A 45 -5.53 -0.06 7.32
N LEU A 46 -5.92 0.47 8.49
CA LEU A 46 -6.17 -0.33 9.69
C LEU A 46 -7.45 -1.17 9.57
N LEU A 47 -8.54 -0.62 9.03
CA LEU A 47 -9.76 -1.39 8.74
C LEU A 47 -9.46 -2.56 7.80
N ARG A 48 -8.63 -2.33 6.78
CA ARG A 48 -8.19 -3.39 5.87
C ARG A 48 -7.39 -4.47 6.61
N MET A 49 -6.45 -4.08 7.47
CA MET A 49 -5.65 -5.04 8.25
C MET A 49 -6.46 -5.80 9.30
N LEU A 50 -7.53 -5.21 9.85
CA LEU A 50 -8.51 -5.88 10.71
C LEU A 50 -9.42 -6.86 9.93
N GLY A 51 -9.33 -6.89 8.60
CA GLY A 51 -10.20 -7.72 7.75
C GLY A 51 -11.58 -7.09 7.47
N GLU A 52 -11.84 -5.87 7.93
CA GLU A 52 -13.09 -5.13 7.74
C GLU A 52 -13.12 -4.48 6.34
N LEU A 53 -13.02 -5.31 5.29
CA LEU A 53 -12.75 -4.86 3.91
C LEU A 53 -13.88 -4.01 3.30
N ASP A 54 -15.13 -4.20 3.71
CA ASP A 54 -16.24 -3.36 3.27
C ASP A 54 -16.19 -1.98 3.94
N ALA A 55 -15.83 -1.91 5.22
CA ALA A 55 -15.62 -0.64 5.92
C ALA A 55 -14.41 0.10 5.36
N ALA A 56 -13.31 -0.61 5.09
CA ALA A 56 -12.13 -0.04 4.44
C ALA A 56 -12.45 0.52 3.05
N LEU A 57 -13.30 -0.18 2.28
CA LEU A 57 -13.73 0.29 0.95
C LEU A 57 -14.55 1.58 1.08
N ALA A 58 -15.55 1.59 1.96
CA ALA A 58 -16.40 2.77 2.18
C ALA A 58 -15.57 3.98 2.64
N ALA A 59 -14.66 3.78 3.60
CA ALA A 59 -13.76 4.82 4.08
C ALA A 59 -12.83 5.33 2.97
N GLY A 60 -12.23 4.42 2.18
CA GLY A 60 -11.35 4.80 1.08
C GLY A 60 -12.07 5.59 -0.03
N GLN A 61 -13.30 5.22 -0.36
CA GLN A 61 -14.15 5.94 -1.31
C GLN A 61 -14.53 7.33 -0.80
N ALA A 62 -14.90 7.46 0.48
CA ALA A 62 -15.20 8.75 1.11
C ALA A 62 -13.98 9.68 1.09
N ARG A 63 -12.82 9.19 1.52
CA ARG A 63 -11.56 9.95 1.51
C ARG A 63 -11.19 10.41 0.10
N LEU A 64 -11.35 9.55 -0.92
CA LEU A 64 -11.09 9.92 -2.30
C LEU A 64 -12.04 11.04 -2.78
N ALA A 65 -13.33 10.94 -2.45
CA ALA A 65 -14.35 11.91 -2.83
C ALA A 65 -14.19 13.28 -2.16
N GLU A 66 -13.54 13.33 -1.00
CA GLU A 66 -13.18 14.58 -0.31
C GLU A 66 -12.04 15.35 -0.96
N GLN A 67 -11.24 14.70 -1.82
CA GLN A 67 -10.10 15.35 -2.48
C GLN A 67 -10.48 15.91 -3.85
N ASP A 68 -9.85 17.03 -4.22
CA ASP A 68 -9.97 17.58 -5.56
C ASP A 68 -9.35 16.63 -6.60
N ALA A 69 -10.12 16.25 -7.61
CA ALA A 69 -9.65 15.40 -8.71
C ALA A 69 -8.42 16.03 -9.38
N GLY A 70 -7.40 15.20 -9.63
CA GLY A 70 -6.12 15.65 -10.20
C GLY A 70 -5.11 16.20 -9.18
N SER A 71 -5.46 16.27 -7.90
CA SER A 71 -4.54 16.70 -6.84
C SER A 71 -3.65 15.56 -6.33
N SER A 72 -2.45 15.87 -5.82
CA SER A 72 -1.61 14.84 -5.19
C SER A 72 -2.28 14.15 -4.00
N PRO A 73 -3.04 14.83 -3.11
CA PRO A 73 -3.84 14.16 -2.09
C PRO A 73 -4.84 13.15 -2.66
N TRP A 74 -5.53 13.49 -3.75
CA TRP A 74 -6.42 12.57 -4.45
C TRP A 74 -5.66 11.33 -4.94
N ALA A 75 -4.49 11.50 -5.55
CA ALA A 75 -3.67 10.38 -6.02
C ALA A 75 -3.22 9.46 -4.87
N LEU A 76 -2.82 10.02 -3.74
CA LEU A 76 -2.45 9.23 -2.55
C LEU A 76 -3.65 8.47 -1.98
N ALA A 77 -4.84 9.10 -1.94
CA ALA A 77 -6.07 8.43 -1.55
C ALA A 77 -6.44 7.30 -2.53
N ALA A 78 -6.26 7.51 -3.84
CA ALA A 78 -6.51 6.52 -4.88
C ALA A 78 -5.61 5.29 -4.70
N VAL A 79 -4.31 5.47 -4.40
CA VAL A 79 -3.40 4.35 -4.13
C VAL A 79 -3.83 3.57 -2.87
N ARG A 80 -4.27 4.25 -1.81
CA ARG A 80 -4.78 3.58 -0.61
C ARG A 80 -6.05 2.77 -0.91
N LEU A 81 -6.98 3.33 -1.68
CA LEU A 81 -8.19 2.62 -2.12
C LEU A 81 -7.85 1.44 -3.05
N ALA A 82 -6.87 1.58 -3.94
CA ALA A 82 -6.39 0.49 -4.79
C ALA A 82 -5.89 -0.69 -3.95
N HIS A 83 -5.23 -0.43 -2.83
CA HIS A 83 -4.76 -1.47 -1.92
C HIS A 83 -5.92 -2.19 -1.20
N VAL A 84 -7.04 -1.51 -0.96
CA VAL A 84 -8.27 -2.16 -0.46
C VAL A 84 -8.85 -3.09 -1.52
N HIS A 85 -8.98 -2.62 -2.78
CA HIS A 85 -9.42 -3.46 -3.89
C HIS A 85 -8.51 -4.68 -4.08
N HIS A 86 -7.20 -4.50 -3.98
CA HIS A 86 -6.22 -5.59 -4.02
C HIS A 86 -6.51 -6.65 -2.95
N TRP A 87 -6.72 -6.25 -1.69
CA TRP A 87 -7.00 -7.18 -0.59
C TRP A 87 -8.32 -7.94 -0.76
N ARG A 88 -9.27 -7.34 -1.47
CA ARG A 88 -10.54 -7.95 -1.88
C ARG A 88 -10.42 -8.88 -3.11
N GLY A 89 -9.24 -8.97 -3.72
CA GLY A 89 -9.02 -9.72 -4.96
C GLY A 89 -9.56 -9.04 -6.22
N GLU A 90 -9.87 -7.75 -6.13
CA GLU A 90 -10.45 -6.95 -7.21
C GLU A 90 -9.32 -6.23 -7.97
N TYR A 91 -8.61 -6.96 -8.83
CA TYR A 91 -7.39 -6.44 -9.47
C TYR A 91 -7.65 -5.36 -10.54
N ALA A 92 -8.71 -5.47 -11.32
CA ALA A 92 -9.08 -4.48 -12.32
C ALA A 92 -9.27 -3.06 -11.74
N PRO A 93 -10.09 -2.84 -10.70
CA PRO A 93 -10.21 -1.52 -10.08
C PRO A 93 -8.92 -1.08 -9.36
N ALA A 94 -8.13 -2.03 -8.81
CA ALA A 94 -6.84 -1.69 -8.23
C ALA A 94 -5.89 -1.08 -9.28
N HIS A 95 -5.74 -1.70 -10.45
CA HIS A 95 -4.92 -1.17 -11.55
C HIS A 95 -5.44 0.18 -12.04
N ALA A 96 -6.75 0.32 -12.25
CA ALA A 96 -7.33 1.57 -12.75
C ALA A 96 -7.03 2.77 -11.81
N LEU A 97 -7.09 2.56 -10.50
CA LEU A 97 -6.75 3.59 -9.51
C LEU A 97 -5.25 3.89 -9.47
N LEU A 98 -4.40 2.87 -9.59
CA LEU A 98 -2.94 3.04 -9.63
C LEU A 98 -2.50 3.80 -10.89
N ASP A 99 -3.10 3.50 -12.04
CA ASP A 99 -2.82 4.19 -13.31
C ASP A 99 -3.24 5.66 -13.22
N ALA A 100 -4.45 5.95 -12.72
CA ALA A 100 -4.91 7.31 -12.49
C ALA A 100 -4.02 8.09 -11.49
N ALA A 101 -3.54 7.43 -10.45
CA ALA A 101 -2.62 8.05 -9.49
C ALA A 101 -1.24 8.33 -10.10
N GLU A 102 -0.74 7.46 -10.97
CA GLU A 102 0.54 7.64 -11.67
C GLU A 102 0.52 8.84 -12.61
N GLU A 103 -0.58 9.06 -13.34
CA GLU A 103 -0.76 10.21 -14.22
C GLU A 103 -0.62 11.55 -13.46
N ILE A 104 -1.05 11.58 -12.19
CA ILE A 104 -1.01 12.76 -11.33
C ILE A 104 0.36 12.93 -10.66
N LEU A 105 0.99 11.83 -10.23
CA LEU A 105 2.27 11.82 -9.51
C LEU A 105 3.50 11.70 -10.44
N ALA A 106 3.33 11.99 -11.74
CA ALA A 106 4.30 11.69 -12.78
C ALA A 106 5.72 12.24 -12.52
N GLY A 107 6.73 11.56 -13.07
CA GLY A 107 8.13 11.99 -13.07
C GLY A 107 8.97 11.44 -11.91
N ASP A 108 9.75 12.33 -11.28
CA ASP A 108 10.63 12.03 -10.14
C ASP A 108 9.98 12.38 -8.79
N ASP A 109 8.63 12.48 -8.73
CA ASP A 109 7.94 12.65 -7.45
C ASP A 109 8.21 11.42 -6.56
N PRO A 110 8.85 11.58 -5.39
CA PRO A 110 9.11 10.45 -4.48
C PRO A 110 7.85 9.68 -4.10
N ARG A 111 6.67 10.32 -4.15
CA ARG A 111 5.37 9.69 -3.87
C ARG A 111 4.94 8.70 -4.94
N ALA A 112 5.44 8.81 -6.18
CA ALA A 112 5.21 7.82 -7.22
C ALA A 112 5.73 6.42 -6.83
N ALA A 113 6.70 6.35 -5.90
CA ALA A 113 7.16 5.08 -5.36
C ALA A 113 6.04 4.27 -4.70
N LEU A 114 5.05 4.95 -4.10
CA LEU A 114 3.90 4.30 -3.48
C LEU A 114 3.04 3.59 -4.54
N VAL A 115 2.80 4.23 -5.68
CA VAL A 115 2.06 3.64 -6.81
C VAL A 115 2.75 2.37 -7.28
N HIS A 116 4.05 2.46 -7.58
CA HIS A 116 4.82 1.32 -8.09
C HIS A 116 4.94 0.18 -7.06
N GLN A 117 5.06 0.50 -5.76
CA GLN A 117 5.09 -0.49 -4.70
C GLN A 117 3.80 -1.30 -4.64
N HIS A 118 2.63 -0.65 -4.67
CA HIS A 118 1.36 -1.36 -4.62
C HIS A 118 1.05 -2.07 -5.93
N ARG A 119 1.44 -1.51 -7.09
CA ARG A 119 1.33 -2.21 -8.37
C ARG A 119 2.13 -3.51 -8.38
N ALA A 120 3.34 -3.51 -7.81
CA ALA A 120 4.14 -4.73 -7.72
C ALA A 120 3.44 -5.83 -6.92
N LYS A 121 2.82 -5.49 -5.79
CA LYS A 121 2.06 -6.46 -4.97
C LYS A 121 0.84 -7.00 -5.72
N VAL A 122 0.08 -6.14 -6.40
CA VAL A 122 -1.07 -6.54 -7.21
C VAL A 122 -0.65 -7.51 -8.32
N LEU A 123 0.38 -7.15 -9.09
CA LEU A 123 0.88 -7.97 -10.20
C LEU A 123 1.40 -9.33 -9.72
N LEU A 124 2.05 -9.37 -8.55
CA LEU A 124 2.52 -10.62 -7.98
C LEU A 124 1.35 -11.55 -7.64
N ASP A 125 0.30 -11.04 -6.99
CA ASP A 125 -0.89 -11.82 -6.65
C ASP A 125 -1.67 -12.30 -7.89
N GLU A 126 -1.56 -11.59 -9.02
CA GLU A 126 -2.08 -12.03 -10.33
C GLU A 126 -1.19 -13.06 -11.05
N GLY A 127 -0.04 -13.44 -10.47
CA GLY A 127 0.90 -14.38 -11.09
C GLY A 127 1.71 -13.77 -12.24
N ARG A 128 2.01 -12.47 -12.17
CA ARG A 128 2.80 -11.71 -13.16
C ARG A 128 4.13 -11.23 -12.56
N PRO A 129 5.03 -12.13 -12.15
CA PRO A 129 6.20 -11.78 -11.34
C PRO A 129 7.23 -10.93 -12.09
N GLU A 130 7.36 -11.04 -13.42
CA GLU A 130 8.29 -10.21 -14.20
C GLU A 130 7.86 -8.73 -14.19
N GLU A 131 6.57 -8.49 -14.35
CA GLU A 131 6.00 -7.14 -14.31
C GLU A 131 6.01 -6.59 -12.88
N ALA A 132 5.74 -7.44 -11.90
CA ALA A 132 5.88 -7.09 -10.49
C ALA A 132 7.32 -6.67 -10.15
N HIS A 133 8.31 -7.39 -10.65
CA HIS A 133 9.72 -7.06 -10.45
C HIS A 133 10.06 -5.69 -11.04
N ALA A 134 9.60 -5.40 -12.25
CA ALA A 134 9.81 -4.10 -12.89
C ALA A 134 9.21 -2.95 -12.05
N ALA A 135 7.97 -3.12 -11.57
CA ALA A 135 7.31 -2.15 -10.70
C ALA A 135 8.05 -1.96 -9.36
N ALA A 136 8.41 -3.04 -8.66
CA ALA A 136 9.14 -2.97 -7.39
C ALA A 136 10.53 -2.34 -7.56
N SER A 137 11.21 -2.61 -8.69
CA SER A 137 12.50 -2.00 -9.01
C SER A 137 12.38 -0.48 -9.19
N ARG A 138 11.30 -0.01 -9.84
CA ARG A 138 11.02 1.43 -9.97
C ARG A 138 10.72 2.08 -8.62
N ALA A 139 9.93 1.42 -7.77
CA ALA A 139 9.67 1.87 -6.41
C ALA A 139 10.95 1.99 -5.58
N LEU A 140 11.87 1.02 -5.71
CA LEU A 140 13.13 0.99 -4.98
C LEU A 140 14.01 2.18 -5.38
N ALA A 141 14.18 2.42 -6.68
CA ALA A 141 14.98 3.52 -7.17
C ALA A 141 14.50 4.89 -6.64
N LEU A 142 13.18 5.12 -6.62
CA LEU A 142 12.59 6.35 -6.09
C LEU A 142 12.78 6.46 -4.56
N ARG A 143 12.61 5.36 -3.82
CA ARG A 143 12.81 5.33 -2.35
C ARG A 143 14.27 5.50 -1.95
N GLU A 144 15.20 4.93 -2.72
CA GLU A 144 16.65 5.11 -2.52
C GLU A 144 17.06 6.57 -2.77
N ALA A 145 16.49 7.22 -3.79
CA ALA A 145 16.71 8.66 -4.02
C ALA A 145 16.14 9.52 -2.87
N ALA A 146 15.01 9.11 -2.28
CA ALA A 146 14.37 9.82 -1.16
C ALA A 146 15.03 9.55 0.20
N GLY A 147 15.72 8.42 0.37
CA GLY A 147 16.48 8.07 1.58
C GLY A 147 15.68 7.49 2.75
N ASP A 148 14.42 7.10 2.55
CA ASP A 148 13.62 6.48 3.62
C ASP A 148 13.99 5.01 3.82
N ALA A 149 14.76 4.72 4.87
CA ALA A 149 15.27 3.38 5.16
C ALA A 149 14.17 2.33 5.38
N GLY A 150 13.04 2.71 5.98
CA GLY A 150 11.92 1.79 6.24
C GLY A 150 11.20 1.40 4.95
N LEU A 151 10.92 2.38 4.09
CA LEU A 151 10.32 2.15 2.79
C LEU A 151 11.26 1.40 1.84
N ILE A 152 12.57 1.69 1.86
CA ILE A 152 13.59 0.92 1.12
C ILE A 152 13.57 -0.53 1.57
N ALA A 153 13.56 -0.79 2.88
CA ALA A 153 13.54 -2.15 3.42
C ALA A 153 12.27 -2.93 3.03
N SER A 154 11.09 -2.28 3.08
CA SER A 154 9.82 -2.85 2.61
C SER A 154 9.85 -3.20 1.11
N THR A 155 10.43 -2.33 0.29
CA THR A 155 10.55 -2.60 -1.16
C THR A 155 11.48 -3.78 -1.43
N ARG A 156 12.61 -3.84 -0.71
CA ARG A 156 13.55 -4.97 -0.81
C ARG A 156 12.92 -6.28 -0.35
N GLN A 157 12.02 -6.25 0.64
CA GLN A 157 11.23 -7.41 1.03
C GLN A 157 10.33 -7.88 -0.10
N THR A 158 9.64 -6.94 -0.77
CA THR A 158 8.81 -7.23 -1.95
C THR A 158 9.64 -7.85 -3.08
N LEU A 159 10.81 -7.28 -3.40
CA LEU A 159 11.71 -7.83 -4.42
C LEU A 159 12.16 -9.26 -4.09
N ARG A 160 12.61 -9.52 -2.84
CA ARG A 160 13.00 -10.89 -2.43
C ARG A 160 11.86 -11.88 -2.63
N ARG A 161 10.63 -11.51 -2.28
CA ARG A 161 9.45 -12.36 -2.48
C ARG A 161 9.22 -12.63 -3.96
N ILE A 162 9.30 -11.61 -4.82
CA ILE A 162 9.13 -11.74 -6.28
C ILE A 162 10.23 -12.63 -6.88
N GLU A 163 11.48 -12.42 -6.50
CA GLU A 163 12.63 -13.20 -6.95
C GLU A 163 12.49 -14.70 -6.63
N ARG A 164 11.89 -15.04 -5.48
CA ARG A 164 11.57 -16.44 -5.14
C ARG A 164 10.52 -17.05 -6.07
N ASP A 165 9.58 -16.28 -6.61
CA ASP A 165 8.61 -16.78 -7.59
C ASP A 165 9.21 -16.92 -8.99
N LEU A 166 10.09 -15.98 -9.39
CA LEU A 166 10.81 -16.07 -10.66
C LEU A 166 11.79 -17.26 -10.73
N ALA A 167 12.21 -17.78 -9.57
CA ALA A 167 13.12 -18.92 -9.48
C ALA A 167 12.42 -20.29 -9.44
N ARG A 168 11.08 -20.34 -9.45
CA ARG A 168 10.28 -21.58 -9.44
C ARG A 168 10.03 -22.11 -10.84
#